data_AF-A0AAP8N628-F1
#
_entry.id   AF-A0AAP8N628-F1
#
_cell.length_a   1.000
_cell.length_b   1.000
_cell.length_c   1.000
_cell.angle_alpha   90.00
_cell.angle_beta   90.00
_cell.angle_gamma   90.00
#
_symmetry.space_group_name_H-M   'P 1'
#
loop_
_entity.id
_entity.type
_entity.pdbx_description
1 polymer ?
#
loop_
_entity_poly.entity_id
_entity_poly.type
_entity_poly.pdbx_seq_one_letter_code
_entity_poly.pdbx_strand_id
1 'polypeptide(L)' 'MSEKALIPRQWEKFYSNQLANQIHSKKNSTILALYTNYESDENGSYSFAIGAEVNNIELIPNGMKSFSIEPSQYIVFT' A
#
# COMPACT_ATOMS: atom_id res chain seq x y z
N MET A 1 4.07 -18.88 -15.04
CA MET A 1 4.09 -17.76 -14.08
C MET A 1 5.52 -17.60 -13.60
N SER A 2 6.16 -16.45 -13.79
CA SER A 2 7.58 -16.27 -13.41
C SER A 2 7.75 -16.41 -11.90
N GLU A 3 8.74 -17.19 -11.45
CA GLU A 3 8.97 -17.58 -10.04
C GLU A 3 9.25 -16.40 -9.07
N LYS A 4 9.25 -15.14 -9.52
CA LYS A 4 9.56 -13.94 -8.71
C LYS A 4 8.57 -12.77 -8.88
N ALA A 5 7.32 -13.01 -9.23
CA ALA A 5 6.32 -11.92 -9.28
C ALA A 5 5.88 -11.51 -7.86
N LEU A 6 6.58 -10.53 -7.27
CA LEU A 6 6.33 -10.08 -5.89
C LEU A 6 4.99 -9.34 -5.73
N ILE A 7 4.62 -8.46 -6.67
CA ILE A 7 3.41 -7.63 -6.58
C ILE A 7 2.12 -8.46 -6.62
N PRO A 8 1.91 -9.39 -7.59
CA PRO A 8 0.72 -10.25 -7.58
C PRO A 8 0.58 -11.06 -6.30
N ARG A 9 1.70 -11.55 -5.76
CA ARG A 9 1.72 -12.27 -4.47
C ARG A 9 1.34 -11.38 -3.29
N GLN A 10 1.69 -10.09 -3.30
CA GLN A 10 1.23 -9.15 -2.26
C GLN A 10 -0.29 -8.95 -2.34
N TRP A 11 -0.85 -8.82 -3.55
CA TRP A 11 -2.30 -8.73 -3.75
C TRP A 11 -3.03 -9.98 -3.29
N GLU A 12 -2.52 -11.16 -3.67
CA GLU A 12 -3.06 -12.44 -3.21
C GLU A 12 -3.07 -12.52 -1.68
N LYS A 13 -1.93 -12.20 -1.03
CA LYS A 13 -1.83 -12.17 0.43
C LYS A 13 -2.82 -11.18 1.05
N PHE A 14 -2.98 -10.00 0.46
CA PHE A 14 -3.88 -8.96 0.95
C PHE A 14 -5.34 -9.42 0.97
N TYR A 15 -5.81 -10.02 -0.12
CA TYR A 15 -7.19 -10.50 -0.23
C TYR A 15 -7.43 -11.81 0.51
N SER A 16 -6.56 -12.82 0.34
CA SER A 16 -6.73 -14.13 0.97
C SER A 16 -6.75 -14.06 2.49
N ASN A 17 -5.97 -13.15 3.08
CA ASN A 17 -5.93 -12.95 4.53
C ASN A 17 -6.89 -11.84 5.01
N GLN A 18 -7.70 -11.28 4.11
CA GLN A 18 -8.64 -10.20 4.40
C GLN A 18 -8.00 -9.01 5.14
N LEU A 19 -6.78 -8.63 4.74
CA LEU A 19 -6.00 -7.64 5.48
C LEU A 19 -6.69 -6.26 5.54
N ALA A 20 -7.48 -5.92 4.51
CA ALA A 20 -8.32 -4.73 4.50
C ALA A 20 -9.27 -4.64 5.72
N ASN A 21 -9.74 -5.77 6.24
CA ASN A 21 -10.67 -5.83 7.37
C ASN A 21 -9.96 -5.60 8.71
N GLN A 22 -8.65 -5.78 8.75
CA GLN A 22 -7.83 -5.59 9.94
C GLN A 22 -7.39 -4.12 10.11
N ILE A 23 -7.51 -3.30 9.06
CA ILE A 23 -7.17 -1.88 9.11
C ILE A 23 -8.27 -1.11 9.85
N HIS A 24 -7.91 -0.51 10.97
CA HIS A 24 -8.79 0.34 11.79
C HIS A 24 -8.88 1.76 11.22
N SER A 25 -9.90 2.51 11.65
CA SER A 25 -10.05 3.94 11.34
C SER A 25 -10.05 4.29 9.84
N LYS A 26 -10.42 3.33 8.96
CA LYS A 26 -10.51 3.57 7.51
C LYS A 26 -11.44 4.73 7.20
N LYS A 27 -10.96 5.68 6.39
CA LYS A 27 -11.74 6.84 5.95
C LYS A 27 -12.79 6.46 4.89
N ASN A 28 -12.47 5.47 4.07
CA ASN A 28 -13.31 5.00 2.97
C ASN A 28 -12.98 3.53 2.63
N SER A 29 -13.67 2.96 1.65
CA SER A 29 -13.45 1.60 1.14
C SER A 29 -12.41 1.51 0.03
N THR A 30 -11.72 2.62 -0.29
CA THR A 30 -10.73 2.65 -1.36
C THR A 30 -9.48 1.89 -0.94
N ILE A 31 -9.02 1.00 -1.81
CA ILE A 31 -7.74 0.32 -1.65
C ILE A 31 -6.72 1.07 -2.49
N LEU A 32 -5.58 1.41 -1.88
CA LEU A 32 -4.46 2.07 -2.52
C LEU A 32 -3.30 1.09 -2.67
N ALA A 33 -2.68 1.09 -3.85
CA ALA A 33 -1.37 0.50 -4.07
C ALA A 33 -0.34 1.63 -4.16
N LEU A 34 0.52 1.70 -3.16
CA LEU A 34 1.52 2.76 -3.01
C LEU A 34 2.88 2.27 -3.48
N TYR A 35 3.51 3.06 -4.34
CA TYR A 35 4.91 2.94 -4.72
C TYR A 35 5.66 4.09 -4.05
N THR A 36 6.70 3.78 -3.27
CA THR A 36 7.39 4.79 -2.44
C THR A 36 8.81 4.35 -2.08
N ASN A 37 9.57 5.18 -1.37
CA ASN A 37 10.98 4.93 -0.99
C ASN A 37 11.84 4.52 -2.19
N TYR A 38 11.72 5.26 -3.29
CA TYR A 38 12.56 5.05 -4.47
C TYR A 38 14.02 5.28 -4.09
N GLU A 39 14.88 4.32 -4.44
CA GLU A 39 16.32 4.42 -4.26
C GLU A 39 16.93 5.46 -5.20
N SER A 40 16.41 5.52 -6.44
CA SER A 40 16.86 6.44 -7.48
C SER A 40 15.71 6.81 -8.41
N ASP A 41 15.87 6.54 -9.71
CA ASP A 41 14.93 6.78 -10.78
C ASP A 41 14.07 5.53 -11.08
N GLU A 42 13.51 5.42 -12.27
CA GLU A 42 12.71 4.27 -12.69
C GLU A 42 13.45 2.92 -12.65
N ASN A 43 14.79 2.94 -12.60
CA ASN A 43 15.63 1.74 -12.54
C ASN A 43 15.99 1.36 -11.08
N GLY A 44 15.71 2.23 -10.12
CA GLY A 44 16.00 2.01 -8.71
C GLY A 44 15.03 1.04 -8.02
N SER A 45 15.47 0.48 -6.90
CA SER A 45 14.56 -0.29 -6.03
C SER A 45 13.49 0.62 -5.45
N TYR A 46 12.30 0.07 -5.17
CA TYR A 46 11.21 0.79 -4.52
C TYR A 46 10.46 -0.10 -3.53
N SER A 47 9.76 0.53 -2.60
CA SER A 47 8.79 -0.11 -1.72
C SER A 47 7.42 -0.14 -2.37
N PHE A 48 6.75 -1.28 -2.29
CA PHE A 48 5.36 -1.47 -2.70
C PHE A 48 4.50 -1.81 -1.48
N ALA A 49 3.39 -1.10 -1.28
CA ALA A 49 2.45 -1.33 -0.20
C ALA A 49 1.01 -1.35 -0.71
N ILE A 50 0.15 -2.17 -0.08
CA ILE A 50 -1.30 -2.19 -0.33
C ILE A 50 -1.99 -1.83 0.98
N GLY A 51 -2.92 -0.89 0.95
CA GLY A 51 -3.60 -0.42 2.15
C GLY A 51 -4.83 0.43 1.87
N ALA A 52 -5.28 1.16 2.88
CA ALA A 52 -6.40 2.08 2.81
C ALA A 52 -6.06 3.38 3.54
N GLU A 53 -6.71 4.47 3.15
CA GLU A 53 -6.60 5.75 3.85
C GLU A 53 -7.29 5.65 5.22
N VAL A 54 -6.65 6.18 6.27
CA VAL A 54 -7.14 6.14 7.65
C VAL A 54 -7.21 7.54 8.25
N ASN A 55 -8.14 7.77 9.17
CA ASN A 55 -8.29 9.05 9.87
C ASN A 55 -7.22 9.28 10.95
N ASN A 56 -6.63 8.21 11.49
CA ASN A 56 -5.57 8.25 12.50
C ASN A 56 -4.74 6.95 12.49
N ILE A 57 -3.60 6.99 13.16
CA ILE A 57 -2.64 5.86 13.25
C ILE A 57 -2.45 5.36 14.69
N GLU A 58 -3.45 5.56 15.56
CA GLU A 58 -3.37 5.19 16.98
C GLU A 58 -3.25 3.67 17.17
N LEU A 59 -3.87 2.89 16.28
CA LEU A 59 -3.85 1.43 16.32
C LEU A 59 -3.36 0.87 14.99
N ILE A 60 -2.07 0.55 14.92
CA ILE A 60 -1.46 -0.14 13.78
C ILE A 60 -1.47 -1.65 14.07
N PRO A 61 -2.16 -2.47 13.25
CA PRO A 61 -2.15 -3.92 13.44
C PRO A 61 -0.74 -4.51 13.30
N ASN A 62 -0.50 -5.62 14.01
CA ASN A 62 0.77 -6.34 13.92
C ASN A 62 1.08 -6.75 12.48
N GLY A 63 2.32 -6.50 12.04
CA GLY A 63 2.76 -6.79 10.67
C GLY A 63 2.31 -5.76 9.63
N MET A 64 1.73 -4.63 10.05
CA MET A 64 1.42 -3.49 9.19
C MET A 64 2.30 -2.28 9.53
N LYS A 65 2.37 -1.33 8.60
CA LYS A 65 3.10 -0.06 8.73
C LYS A 65 2.22 1.07 8.24
N SER A 66 2.29 2.24 8.89
CA SER A 66 1.67 3.47 8.41
C SER A 66 2.58 4.22 7.43
N PHE A 67 1.96 4.95 6.51
CA PHE A 67 2.63 5.82 5.54
C PHE A 67 1.96 7.20 5.58
N SER A 68 2.75 8.26 5.68
CA SER A 68 2.27 9.64 5.45
C SER A 68 2.48 9.99 3.99
N ILE A 69 1.42 10.45 3.32
CA ILE A 69 1.48 10.97 1.95
C ILE A 69 1.13 12.44 2.04
N GLU A 70 2.13 13.30 1.87
CA GLU A 70 1.91 14.75 1.92
C GLU A 70 1.06 15.21 0.74
N PRO A 71 0.22 16.24 0.90
CA PRO A 71 -0.52 16.84 -0.20
C PRO A 71 0.42 17.25 -1.33
N SER A 72 0.12 16.78 -2.54
CA SER A 72 0.92 17.05 -3.73
C SER A 72 0.03 17.17 -4.97
N GLN A 73 0.59 17.71 -6.05
CA GLN A 73 -0.05 17.77 -7.35
C GLN A 73 0.28 16.50 -8.13
N TYR A 74 -0.75 15.83 -8.66
CA TYR A 74 -0.62 14.58 -9.41
C TYR A 74 -1.11 14.78 -10.84
N ILE A 75 -0.39 14.20 -11.80
CA ILE A 75 -0.90 13.97 -13.15
C ILE A 75 -1.63 12.62 -13.12
N VAL A 76 -2.93 12.64 -13.43
CA VAL A 76 -3.80 11.47 -13.36
C VAL A 76 -3.99 10.87 -14.75
N PHE A 77 -3.79 9.56 -14.87
CA PHE A 77 -3.99 8.78 -16.10
C PHE A 77 -5.09 7.74 -15.86
N THR A 78 -5.93 7.47 -16.86
CA THR A 78 -7.07 6.54 -16.79
C THR A 78 -7.11 5.62 -18.00
#